data_AF-A0A1S2G8B8-F1
#
_entry.id   AF-A0A1S2G8B8-F1
#
_cell.length_a   1.000
_cell.length_b   1.000
_cell.length_c   1.000
_cell.angle_alpha   90.00
_cell.angle_beta   90.00
_cell.angle_gamma   90.00
#
_symmetry.space_group_name_H-M   'P 1'
#
loop_
_entity.id
_entity.type
_entity.pdbx_description
1 polymer ?
#
loop_
_entity_poly.entity_id
_entity_poly.type
_entity_poly.pdbx_seq_one_letter_code
_entity_poly.pdbx_strand_id
1 'polypeptide(L)'
;MSKNATSDLAKVLVNKFYTNTKDTSNLGGSYIGDILLELVEADREFGGLGYPVEMSFDSNGMVITSDKIEKSEKFTWDQVPKGDNKKEVLEFVERILRDYFYA
;
A
#
# COMPACT_ATOMS: atom_id res chain seq x y z
N MET A 1 -6.16 10.05 12.01
CA MET A 1 -7.31 9.24 11.53
C MET A 1 -7.64 8.20 12.60
N SER A 2 -8.89 7.77 12.77
CA SER A 2 -9.19 6.69 13.74
C SER A 2 -8.72 5.33 13.20
N LYS A 3 -8.34 4.40 14.09
CA LYS A 3 -7.92 3.04 13.69
C LYS A 3 -8.94 2.35 12.77
N ASN A 4 -10.23 2.56 13.04
CA ASN A 4 -11.32 1.98 12.26
C ASN A 4 -11.36 2.56 10.84
N ALA A 5 -11.16 3.87 10.67
CA ALA A 5 -11.15 4.52 9.36
C ALA A 5 -9.97 4.06 8.50
N THR A 6 -8.78 3.88 9.08
CA THR A 6 -7.62 3.33 8.34
C THR A 6 -7.85 1.88 7.90
N SER A 7 -8.41 1.05 8.78
CA SER A 7 -8.74 -0.34 8.44
C SER A 7 -9.82 -0.44 7.36
N ASP A 8 -10.86 0.38 7.44
CA ASP A 8 -11.94 0.39 6.45
C ASP A 8 -11.45 0.89 5.09
N LEU A 9 -10.57 1.90 5.05
CA LEU A 9 -9.93 2.33 3.82
C LEU A 9 -9.07 1.21 3.20
N ALA A 10 -8.26 0.52 4.01
CA ALA A 10 -7.46 -0.60 3.54
C ALA A 10 -8.33 -1.70 2.92
N LYS A 11 -9.46 -2.04 3.55
CA LYS A 11 -10.44 -3.01 3.01
C LYS A 11 -10.98 -2.57 1.66
N VAL A 12 -11.33 -1.30 1.50
CA VAL A 12 -11.88 -0.77 0.25
C VAL A 12 -10.84 -0.85 -0.87
N LEU A 13 -9.61 -0.37 -0.63
CA LEU A 13 -8.52 -0.37 -1.61
C LEU A 13 -8.19 -1.80 -2.07
N VAL A 14 -7.92 -2.69 -1.10
CA VAL A 14 -7.60 -4.09 -1.41
C VAL A 14 -8.77 -4.78 -2.11
N ASN A 15 -10.01 -4.58 -1.65
CA ASN A 15 -11.13 -5.24 -2.30
C ASN A 15 -11.33 -4.76 -3.74
N LYS A 16 -11.15 -3.45 -4.00
CA LYS A 16 -11.27 -2.88 -5.35
C LYS A 16 -10.18 -3.44 -6.28
N PHE A 17 -8.93 -3.46 -5.84
CA PHE A 17 -7.82 -4.05 -6.61
C PHE A 17 -8.10 -5.51 -7.00
N TYR A 18 -8.51 -6.35 -6.06
CA TYR A 18 -8.81 -7.77 -6.32
C TYR A 18 -10.05 -7.99 -7.17
N THR A 19 -11.04 -7.09 -7.10
CA THR A 19 -12.24 -7.19 -7.95
C THR A 19 -11.89 -6.88 -9.41
N ASN A 20 -10.91 -5.99 -9.63
CA ASN A 20 -10.48 -5.58 -10.96
C ASN A 20 -9.37 -6.46 -11.54
N THR A 21 -8.68 -7.23 -10.71
CA THR A 21 -7.58 -8.11 -11.12
C THR A 21 -8.09 -9.52 -11.42
N LYS A 22 -8.01 -9.95 -12.70
CA LYS A 22 -8.55 -11.24 -13.17
C LYS A 22 -7.71 -12.45 -12.77
N ASP A 23 -6.41 -12.28 -12.57
CA ASP A 23 -5.49 -13.34 -12.12
C ASP A 23 -4.57 -12.80 -11.03
N THR A 24 -4.72 -13.33 -9.82
CA THR A 24 -3.94 -12.92 -8.64
C THR A 24 -2.83 -13.92 -8.31
N SER A 25 -2.73 -15.04 -9.04
CA SER A 25 -1.83 -16.15 -8.72
C SER A 25 -0.34 -15.84 -8.98
N ASN A 26 -0.06 -14.88 -9.89
CA ASN A 26 1.29 -14.50 -10.29
C ASN A 26 1.65 -13.05 -9.94
N LEU A 27 0.94 -12.46 -8.97
CA LEU A 27 1.22 -11.11 -8.50
C LEU A 27 2.50 -11.09 -7.64
N GLY A 28 3.58 -10.51 -8.18
CA GLY A 28 4.81 -10.23 -7.43
C GLY A 28 4.71 -8.95 -6.62
N GLY A 29 5.48 -8.79 -5.55
CA GLY A 29 5.24 -7.78 -4.50
C GLY A 29 5.16 -6.30 -4.90
N SER A 30 5.48 -5.93 -6.14
CA SER A 30 5.28 -4.56 -6.67
C SER A 30 3.80 -4.14 -6.71
N TYR A 31 2.83 -5.07 -6.75
CA TYR A 31 1.40 -4.73 -6.79
C TYR A 31 0.92 -3.98 -5.54
N ILE A 32 1.66 -4.04 -4.43
CA ILE A 32 1.36 -3.21 -3.24
C ILE A 32 1.42 -1.72 -3.60
N GLY A 33 2.35 -1.34 -4.48
CA GLY A 33 2.43 0.01 -5.04
C GLY A 33 1.14 0.37 -5.79
N ASP A 34 0.60 -0.52 -6.61
CA ASP A 34 -0.62 -0.28 -7.39
C ASP A 34 -1.84 -0.05 -6.48
N ILE A 35 -1.98 -0.84 -5.41
CA ILE A 35 -3.07 -0.68 -4.41
C ILE A 35 -3.00 0.70 -3.74
N LEU A 36 -1.79 1.14 -3.37
CA LEU A 36 -1.59 2.40 -2.67
C LEU A 36 -1.61 3.61 -3.60
N LEU A 37 -1.20 3.45 -4.86
CA LEU A 37 -1.24 4.50 -5.88
C LEU A 37 -2.65 5.02 -6.09
N GLU A 38 -3.64 4.12 -6.08
CA GLU A 38 -5.05 4.48 -6.22
C GLU A 38 -5.51 5.49 -5.14
N LEU A 39 -5.01 5.36 -3.91
CA LEU A 39 -5.28 6.32 -2.85
C LEU A 39 -4.64 7.69 -3.12
N VAL A 40 -3.39 7.69 -3.61
CA VAL A 40 -2.65 8.92 -3.92
C VAL A 40 -3.30 9.66 -5.08
N GLU A 41 -3.74 8.94 -6.11
CA GLU A 41 -4.44 9.50 -7.26
C GLU A 41 -5.80 10.07 -6.86
N ALA A 42 -6.59 9.32 -6.08
CA ALA A 42 -7.86 9.81 -5.57
C ALA A 42 -7.71 11.10 -4.75
N ASP A 43 -6.72 11.17 -3.85
CA ASP A 43 -6.46 12.39 -3.08
C ASP A 43 -6.17 13.59 -3.98
N ARG A 44 -5.33 13.41 -5.01
CA ARG A 44 -5.01 14.44 -6.00
C ARG A 44 -6.23 14.88 -6.81
N GLU A 45 -7.08 13.95 -7.23
CA GLU A 45 -8.32 14.23 -7.97
C GLU A 45 -9.29 15.12 -7.17
N PHE A 46 -9.32 14.96 -5.85
CA PHE A 46 -10.16 15.78 -4.96
C PHE A 46 -9.45 17.05 -4.45
N GLY A 47 -8.34 17.46 -5.09
CA GLY A 47 -7.61 18.70 -4.79
C GLY A 47 -6.61 18.60 -3.64
N GLY A 48 -6.31 17.38 -3.18
CA GLY A 48 -5.21 17.11 -2.27
C GLY A 48 -3.85 17.21 -2.95
N LEU A 49 -2.79 17.23 -2.14
CA LEU A 49 -1.40 17.30 -2.63
C LEU A 49 -0.80 15.90 -2.89
N GLY A 50 -1.59 14.84 -2.68
CA GLY A 50 -1.08 13.48 -2.53
C GLY A 50 -0.46 13.26 -1.15
N TYR A 51 0.19 12.11 -1.00
CA TYR A 51 0.89 11.74 0.23
C TYR A 51 2.39 11.93 0.05
N PRO A 52 3.11 12.52 1.03
CA PRO A 52 4.56 12.70 1.00
C PRO A 52 5.28 11.37 1.33
N VAL A 53 4.94 10.34 0.56
CA VAL A 53 5.45 8.98 0.69
C VAL A 53 6.02 8.57 -0.65
N GLU A 54 7.28 8.18 -0.64
CA GLU A 54 7.97 7.62 -1.79
C GLU A 54 8.07 6.10 -1.64
N MET A 55 7.82 5.38 -2.73
CA MET A 55 8.00 3.94 -2.81
C MET A 55 8.88 3.61 -4.00
N SER A 56 9.90 2.78 -3.76
CA SER A 56 10.77 2.26 -4.80
C SER A 56 10.84 0.74 -4.74
N PHE A 57 11.02 0.11 -5.89
CA PHE A 57 11.01 -1.34 -6.04
C PHE A 57 12.26 -1.75 -6.82
N ASP A 58 13.01 -2.70 -6.29
CA ASP A 58 14.19 -3.27 -6.94
C ASP A 58 14.19 -4.80 -6.87
N SER A 59 15.25 -5.44 -7.37
CA SER A 59 15.40 -6.89 -7.30
C SER A 59 15.45 -7.44 -5.86
N ASN A 60 15.70 -6.59 -4.87
CA ASN A 60 15.88 -6.95 -3.47
C ASN A 60 14.63 -6.70 -2.62
N GLY A 61 13.62 -6.00 -3.15
CA GLY A 61 12.39 -5.73 -2.43
C GLY A 61 11.78 -4.36 -2.71
N MET A 62 11.03 -3.89 -1.71
CA MET A 62 10.39 -2.58 -1.69
C MET A 62 11.04 -1.71 -0.62
N VAL A 63 11.29 -0.45 -0.93
CA VAL A 63 11.65 0.59 0.05
C VAL A 63 10.54 1.62 0.08
N ILE A 64 10.08 1.95 1.29
CA ILE A 64 9.14 3.03 1.52
C ILE A 64 9.80 4.10 2.39
N THR A 65 9.62 5.37 2.00
CA THR A 65 10.17 6.53 2.69
C THR A 65 9.05 7.54 2.90
N SER A 66 8.96 8.12 4.09
CA SER A 66 8.03 9.20 4.42
C SER A 66 8.81 10.34 5.04
N ASP A 67 8.91 11.45 4.29
CA ASP A 67 9.63 12.65 4.73
C ASP A 67 8.96 13.31 5.93
N LYS A 68 7.62 13.19 6.01
CA LYS A 68 6.82 13.77 7.10
C LYS A 68 7.25 13.27 8.48
N ILE A 69 7.65 12.00 8.58
CA ILE A 69 8.04 11.35 9.83
C ILE A 69 9.51 10.90 9.82
N GLU A 70 10.30 11.37 8.85
CA GLU A 70 11.72 11.03 8.67
C GLU A 70 11.99 9.52 8.77
N LYS A 71 11.11 8.70 8.17
CA LYS A 71 11.15 7.24 8.29
C LYS A 71 11.40 6.59 6.94
N SER A 72 12.32 5.64 6.91
CA SER A 72 12.55 4.76 5.76
C SER A 72 12.62 3.31 6.21
N GLU A 73 11.93 2.42 5.50
CA GLU A 73 11.97 0.98 5.78
C GLU A 73 12.09 0.18 4.48
N LYS A 74 12.88 -0.89 4.54
CA LYS A 74 13.05 -1.85 3.44
C LYS A 74 12.36 -3.16 3.79
N PHE A 75 11.57 -3.66 2.85
CA PHE A 75 10.92 -4.96 2.90
C PHE A 75 11.51 -5.85 1.80
N THR A 76 12.05 -7.02 2.17
CA THR A 76 12.41 -8.02 1.16
C THR A 76 11.16 -8.63 0.54
N TRP A 77 11.29 -9.25 -0.63
CA TRP A 77 10.14 -9.91 -1.27
C TRP A 77 9.55 -11.06 -0.45
N ASP A 78 10.31 -11.64 0.48
CA ASP A 78 9.80 -12.64 1.44
C ASP A 78 8.96 -12.02 2.56
N GLN A 79 9.12 -10.71 2.82
CA GLN A 79 8.36 -9.95 3.81
C GLN A 79 7.12 -9.28 3.22
N VAL A 80 7.09 -9.09 1.90
CA VAL A 80 5.92 -8.58 1.19
C VAL A 80 4.98 -9.77 0.97
N PRO A 81 3.68 -9.64 1.33
CA PRO A 81 2.73 -10.73 1.15
C PRO A 81 2.60 -11.11 -0.33
N LYS A 82 2.21 -12.36 -0.58
CA LYS A 82 1.89 -12.83 -1.91
C LYS A 82 0.47 -12.43 -2.30
N GLY A 83 0.25 -12.18 -3.59
CA GLY A 83 -1.04 -11.69 -4.09
C GLY A 83 -2.19 -12.70 -4.01
N ASP A 84 -1.93 -13.98 -3.79
CA ASP A 84 -2.98 -14.97 -3.53
C ASP A 84 -3.51 -14.93 -2.08
N ASN A 85 -2.74 -14.36 -1.14
CA ASN A 85 -3.14 -14.21 0.25
C ASN A 85 -3.74 -12.83 0.56
N LYS A 86 -4.99 -12.63 0.15
CA LYS A 86 -5.73 -11.36 0.33
C LYS A 86 -5.74 -10.85 1.78
N LYS A 87 -5.72 -11.73 2.78
CA LYS A 87 -5.72 -11.34 4.19
C LYS A 87 -4.40 -10.71 4.61
N GLU A 88 -3.27 -11.34 4.27
CA GLU A 88 -1.95 -10.77 4.56
C GLU A 88 -1.72 -9.47 3.78
N VAL A 89 -2.21 -9.38 2.55
CA VAL A 89 -2.19 -8.12 1.79
C VAL A 89 -2.95 -7.00 2.50
N LEU A 90 -4.16 -7.29 3.01
CA LEU A 90 -4.93 -6.33 3.78
C LEU A 90 -4.17 -5.84 5.02
N GLU A 91 -3.61 -6.76 5.80
CA GLU A 91 -2.86 -6.41 7.01
C GLU A 91 -1.60 -5.59 6.69
N PHE A 92 -0.92 -5.91 5.59
CA PHE A 92 0.26 -5.19 5.12
C PHE A 92 -0.07 -3.77 4.63
N VAL A 93 -1.14 -3.62 3.84
CA VAL A 93 -1.62 -2.32 3.37
C VAL A 93 -2.11 -1.46 4.55
N GLU A 94 -2.85 -2.03 5.50
CA GLU A 94 -3.28 -1.32 6.71
C GLU A 94 -2.07 -0.82 7.51
N ARG A 95 -1.01 -1.64 7.64
CA ARG A 95 0.24 -1.25 8.28
C ARG A 95 0.88 -0.07 7.55
N ILE A 96 1.00 -0.12 6.22
CA ILE A 96 1.62 0.97 5.45
C ILE A 96 0.83 2.27 5.61
N LEU A 97 -0.50 2.21 5.51
CA LEU A 97 -1.34 3.39 5.67
C LEU A 97 -1.18 4.02 7.06
N ARG A 98 -1.17 3.20 8.11
CA ARG A 98 -1.01 3.69 9.49
C ARG A 98 0.39 4.25 9.73
N ASP A 99 1.43 3.55 9.28
CA ASP A 99 2.80 3.82 9.69
C ASP A 99 3.49 4.86 8.78
N TYR A 100 2.95 5.15 7.59
CA TYR A 100 3.57 6.07 6.61
C TYR A 100 2.64 7.16 6.07
N PHE A 101 1.37 6.84 5.79
CA PHE A 101 0.43 7.82 5.20
C PHE A 101 -0.24 8.68 6.28
N TYR A 102 -0.63 8.06 7.40
CA TYR A 102 -1.41 8.69 8.46
C TYR A 102 -0.70 8.69 9.82
N ALA A 103 0.60 8.43 9.82
CA ALA A 103 1.47 8.57 10.99
C ALA A 103 1.49 10.00 11.54
#